data_AF-A0A849Z217-F1
#
_entry.id   AF-A0A849Z217-F1
#
_cell.length_a   1.000
_cell.length_b   1.000
_cell.length_c   1.000
_cell.angle_alpha   90.00
_cell.angle_beta   90.00
_cell.angle_gamma   90.00
#
_symmetry.space_group_name_H-M   'P 1'
#
loop_
_entity.id
_entity.type
_entity.pdbx_description
1 polymer ?
#
loop_
_entity_poly.entity_id
_entity_poly.type
_entity_poly.pdbx_seq_one_letter_code
_entity_poly.pdbx_strand_id
1 'polypeptide(L)'
;MKLVFVDAAGDTVDRVSPARTPPPSETVDPEAVHVVAMGPSAELPSSIGISSVPAPDGGSRTSAIETMRDVPLEVGACPKGAPAGVTCARTRAFRIVFDDIDRRHPLISGRSVIGEVGGALVANAGAASASARVIGSSGRHRGKLRVHILRMTENGPVAIGRDPEDAARLVREEIARASSLWGACGIGFGSPDAVEVATVDPPGPWLLALGCGAGLAASGGELRFSVDGRELVVPLAAGTTPKSAARRVASLLEKRGLSVVVSENGLSTAGARAPVDVHVRRKTKTRATITLPASGVISTDPTFEACIGKANLEDGLQHFGDADAVAGTIEERAMVKAYEDGDPSTLDVFVVPSFGGDARIGESFIFADSGAVKNTVIIDRAGFRAHRASFTLAHEIGHVLLDQPGHPDDFGADTPTRLMDADAVNPTAFGPRRLELGECARALRQSGDTTPSNLLLPWPLAPL
;
A
#
# COMPACT_ATOMS: atom_id res chain seq x y z
N MET A 1 40.84 -20.23 -8.25
CA MET A 1 40.08 -18.96 -8.33
C MET A 1 38.86 -18.94 -7.38
N LYS A 2 38.49 -17.78 -6.83
CA LYS A 2 37.29 -17.52 -6.00
C LYS A 2 36.56 -16.26 -6.49
N LEU A 3 35.23 -16.26 -6.50
CA LEU A 3 34.41 -15.07 -6.74
C LEU A 3 33.84 -14.53 -5.41
N VAL A 4 33.69 -13.21 -5.29
CA VAL A 4 33.02 -12.55 -4.16
C VAL A 4 32.30 -11.28 -4.64
N PHE A 5 31.19 -10.93 -3.98
CA PHE A 5 30.60 -9.60 -4.10
C PHE A 5 31.28 -8.64 -3.13
N VAL A 6 31.50 -7.40 -3.56
CA VAL A 6 32.20 -6.37 -2.80
C VAL A 6 31.42 -5.06 -2.91
N ASP A 7 31.24 -4.37 -1.79
CA ASP A 7 30.57 -3.07 -1.77
C ASP A 7 31.50 -1.92 -2.22
N ALA A 8 30.97 -0.70 -2.27
CA ALA A 8 31.74 0.50 -2.60
C ALA A 8 32.89 0.80 -1.62
N ALA A 9 32.85 0.25 -0.39
CA ALA A 9 33.88 0.41 0.63
C ALA A 9 35.01 -0.64 0.53
N GLY A 10 34.90 -1.58 -0.41
CA GLY A 10 35.87 -2.65 -0.63
C GLY A 10 35.70 -3.86 0.29
N ASP A 11 34.56 -3.94 0.99
CA ASP A 11 34.25 -5.02 1.93
C ASP A 11 33.48 -6.15 1.23
N THR A 12 33.82 -7.40 1.56
CA THR A 12 33.10 -8.56 1.00
C THR A 12 31.71 -8.63 1.61
N VAL A 13 30.69 -8.78 0.77
CA VAL A 13 29.29 -8.82 1.18
C VAL A 13 28.61 -10.10 0.71
N ASP A 14 27.75 -10.64 1.58
CA ASP A 14 26.82 -11.73 1.27
C ASP A 14 25.38 -11.21 1.04
N ARG A 15 25.19 -9.89 1.19
CA ARG A 15 23.92 -9.18 1.14
C ARG A 15 24.09 -7.88 0.37
N VAL A 16 23.12 -7.58 -0.49
CA VAL A 16 23.07 -6.36 -1.30
C VAL A 16 21.67 -5.76 -1.26
N SER A 17 21.55 -4.46 -1.54
CA SER A 17 20.26 -3.77 -1.52
C SER A 17 19.97 -3.09 -2.86
N PRO A 18 18.70 -3.04 -3.29
CA PRO A 18 18.31 -2.15 -4.39
C PRO A 18 18.68 -0.71 -4.07
N ALA A 19 19.19 0.01 -5.07
CA ALA A 19 19.56 1.41 -4.93
C ALA A 19 18.31 2.27 -4.67
N ARG A 20 18.46 3.27 -3.80
CA ARG A 20 17.38 4.19 -3.42
C ARG A 20 17.55 5.57 -3.99
N THR A 21 18.79 5.98 -4.21
CA THR A 21 19.13 7.30 -4.73
C THR A 21 19.43 7.22 -6.22
N PRO A 22 19.29 8.32 -6.99
CA PRO A 22 19.86 8.39 -8.34
C PRO A 22 21.40 8.18 -8.31
N PRO A 23 22.00 7.62 -9.37
CA PRO A 23 23.45 7.50 -9.46
C PRO A 23 24.09 8.89 -9.52
N PRO A 24 25.01 9.25 -8.60
CA PRO A 24 25.56 10.61 -8.57
C PRO A 24 26.60 10.84 -9.67
N SER A 25 27.25 9.78 -10.16
CA SER A 25 28.19 9.82 -11.29
C SER A 25 28.44 8.42 -11.84
N GLU A 26 29.22 8.29 -12.93
CA GLU A 26 29.63 6.97 -13.43
C GLU A 26 30.70 6.28 -12.56
N THR A 27 31.52 7.06 -11.85
CA THR A 27 32.76 6.58 -11.21
C THR A 27 32.68 6.49 -9.68
N VAL A 28 31.83 7.30 -9.07
CA VAL A 28 31.59 7.35 -7.62
C VAL A 28 30.14 7.00 -7.38
N ASP A 29 29.90 5.90 -6.68
CA ASP A 29 28.56 5.40 -6.42
C ASP A 29 28.52 4.58 -5.11
N PRO A 30 27.96 5.13 -4.02
CA PRO A 30 27.98 4.48 -2.71
C PRO A 30 27.00 3.30 -2.61
N GLU A 31 26.03 3.18 -3.52
CA GLU A 31 25.04 2.08 -3.54
C GLU A 31 25.37 1.03 -4.63
N ALA A 32 26.54 1.15 -5.27
CA ALA A 32 27.00 0.16 -6.23
C ALA A 32 27.79 -0.98 -5.58
N VAL A 33 27.85 -2.08 -6.32
CA VAL A 33 28.60 -3.29 -5.95
C VAL A 33 29.52 -3.70 -7.10
N HIS A 34 30.51 -4.51 -6.76
CA HIS A 34 31.43 -5.15 -7.68
C HIS A 34 31.38 -6.67 -7.47
N VAL A 35 31.69 -7.41 -8.53
CA VAL A 35 32.14 -8.80 -8.36
C VAL A 35 33.65 -8.83 -8.56
N VAL A 36 34.36 -9.48 -7.65
CA VAL A 36 35.81 -9.66 -7.71
C VAL A 36 36.15 -11.14 -7.85
N ALA A 37 36.93 -11.44 -8.88
CA ALA A 37 37.61 -12.72 -9.06
C ALA A 37 39.01 -12.64 -8.46
N MET A 38 39.34 -13.60 -7.59
CA MET A 38 40.63 -13.70 -6.90
C MET A 38 41.31 -15.01 -7.24
N GLY A 39 42.60 -14.97 -7.60
CA GLY A 39 43.37 -16.17 -7.91
C GLY A 39 44.73 -15.86 -8.53
N PRO A 40 45.45 -16.90 -8.99
CA PRO A 40 46.64 -16.72 -9.83
C PRO A 40 46.28 -15.94 -11.09
N SER A 41 47.15 -15.02 -11.53
CA SER A 41 46.87 -14.16 -12.69
C SER A 41 46.54 -14.94 -13.97
N ALA A 42 47.11 -16.13 -14.15
CA ALA A 42 46.85 -16.99 -15.31
C ALA A 42 45.49 -17.70 -15.28
N GLU A 43 44.83 -17.74 -14.12
CA GLU A 43 43.51 -18.36 -13.92
C GLU A 43 42.36 -17.35 -13.90
N LEU A 44 42.65 -16.05 -13.96
CA LEU A 44 41.62 -15.02 -13.92
C LEU A 44 40.90 -14.94 -15.28
N PRO A 45 39.56 -15.03 -15.30
CA PRO A 45 38.77 -14.93 -16.52
C PRO A 45 38.72 -13.48 -17.00
N SER A 46 38.55 -13.30 -18.30
CA SER A 46 38.35 -11.96 -18.89
C SER A 46 36.93 -11.41 -18.66
N SER A 47 35.96 -12.28 -18.41
CA SER A 47 34.56 -11.91 -18.18
C SER A 47 33.83 -12.91 -17.30
N ILE A 48 32.68 -12.49 -16.76
CA ILE A 48 31.79 -13.32 -15.93
C ILE A 48 30.32 -13.15 -16.32
N GLY A 49 29.47 -14.07 -15.89
CA GLY A 49 28.01 -13.90 -15.93
C GLY A 49 27.48 -13.46 -14.57
N ILE A 50 26.50 -12.55 -14.55
CA ILE A 50 25.78 -12.16 -13.33
C ILE A 50 24.28 -12.29 -13.61
N SER A 51 23.59 -13.10 -12.81
CA SER A 51 22.15 -13.34 -12.93
C SER A 51 21.41 -12.95 -11.66
N SER A 52 20.21 -12.39 -11.80
CA SER A 52 19.26 -12.28 -10.69
C SER A 52 18.46 -13.57 -10.55
N VAL A 53 18.22 -13.98 -9.32
CA VAL A 53 17.44 -15.16 -8.95
C VAL A 53 16.26 -14.66 -8.12
N PRO A 54 15.01 -15.03 -8.48
CA PRO A 54 13.83 -14.55 -7.79
C PRO A 54 13.79 -15.11 -6.37
N ALA A 55 12.97 -14.50 -5.52
CA ALA A 55 12.76 -15.05 -4.18
C ALA A 55 12.04 -16.41 -4.29
N PRO A 56 12.55 -17.49 -3.65
CA PRO A 56 11.95 -18.83 -3.74
C PRO A 56 10.51 -18.90 -3.20
N ASP A 57 10.16 -18.00 -2.30
CA ASP A 57 8.82 -17.86 -1.71
C ASP A 57 7.89 -16.92 -2.51
N GLY A 58 8.29 -16.59 -3.75
CA GLY A 58 7.54 -15.75 -4.67
C GLY A 58 7.73 -14.24 -4.49
N GLY A 59 8.36 -13.78 -3.40
CA GLY A 59 8.84 -12.41 -3.24
C GLY A 59 7.88 -11.30 -3.69
N SER A 60 8.38 -10.34 -4.47
CA SER A 60 7.62 -9.29 -5.17
C SER A 60 7.30 -9.61 -6.64
N ARG A 61 7.93 -10.67 -7.19
CA ARG A 61 8.02 -10.99 -8.63
C ARG A 61 8.24 -9.75 -9.49
N THR A 62 9.49 -9.30 -9.59
CA THR A 62 9.88 -8.41 -10.68
C THR A 62 9.93 -9.23 -11.98
N SER A 63 9.42 -8.68 -13.08
CA SER A 63 8.98 -9.44 -14.26
C SER A 63 10.06 -10.14 -15.10
N ALA A 64 11.32 -10.24 -14.67
CA ALA A 64 12.30 -11.07 -15.35
C ALA A 64 13.49 -11.45 -14.46
N ILE A 65 13.87 -12.73 -14.51
CA ILE A 65 15.25 -13.16 -14.27
C ILE A 65 16.12 -12.42 -15.28
N GLU A 66 16.98 -11.52 -14.80
CA GLU A 66 17.92 -10.80 -15.63
C GLU A 66 19.27 -11.51 -15.61
N THR A 67 19.98 -11.50 -16.73
CA THR A 67 21.36 -11.98 -16.79
C THR A 67 22.21 -11.03 -17.61
N MET A 68 23.20 -10.45 -16.96
CA MET A 68 24.31 -9.75 -17.60
C MET A 68 25.34 -10.79 -18.04
N ARG A 69 25.50 -10.94 -19.36
CA ARG A 69 26.47 -11.86 -19.95
C ARG A 69 27.77 -11.13 -20.27
N ASP A 70 28.88 -11.86 -20.24
CA ASP A 70 30.19 -11.39 -20.63
C ASP A 70 30.63 -10.07 -19.95
N VAL A 71 30.28 -9.93 -18.67
CA VAL A 71 30.64 -8.75 -17.87
C VAL A 71 32.16 -8.69 -17.74
N PRO A 72 32.84 -7.68 -18.32
CA PRO A 72 34.31 -7.63 -18.32
C PRO A 72 34.89 -7.54 -16.92
N LEU A 73 36.03 -8.19 -16.72
CA LEU A 73 36.85 -8.06 -15.53
C LEU A 73 38.15 -7.31 -15.87
N GLU A 74 38.48 -6.32 -15.04
CA GLU A 74 39.73 -5.56 -15.15
C GLU A 74 40.59 -5.80 -13.90
N VAL A 75 41.90 -5.95 -14.09
CA VAL A 75 42.83 -6.09 -12.97
C VAL A 75 42.72 -4.87 -12.05
N GLY A 76 42.58 -5.11 -10.75
CA GLY A 76 42.32 -4.04 -9.79
C GLY A 76 42.65 -4.42 -8.36
N ALA A 77 42.27 -3.54 -7.44
CA ALA A 77 42.49 -3.76 -6.02
C ALA A 77 41.71 -4.98 -5.52
N CYS A 78 42.36 -5.79 -4.68
CA CYS A 78 41.71 -6.87 -3.96
C CYS A 78 40.84 -6.35 -2.81
N PRO A 79 39.76 -7.06 -2.43
CA PRO A 79 38.96 -6.70 -1.26
C PRO A 79 39.79 -6.76 0.02
N LYS A 80 39.33 -6.06 1.06
CA LYS A 80 40.00 -6.09 2.37
C LYS A 80 40.07 -7.53 2.89
N GLY A 81 41.23 -7.91 3.44
CA GLY A 81 41.46 -9.25 3.96
C GLY A 81 41.74 -10.34 2.91
N ALA A 82 41.95 -9.97 1.64
CA ALA A 82 42.38 -10.92 0.62
C ALA A 82 43.74 -11.57 0.98
N PRO A 83 43.94 -12.87 0.69
CA PRO A 83 45.21 -13.55 0.95
C PRO A 83 46.38 -12.87 0.22
N ALA A 84 47.57 -12.87 0.82
CA ALA A 84 48.76 -12.36 0.17
C ALA A 84 49.12 -13.19 -1.08
N GLY A 85 49.62 -12.53 -2.13
CA GLY A 85 50.09 -13.19 -3.35
C GLY A 85 49.01 -13.55 -4.37
N VAL A 86 47.75 -13.17 -4.16
CA VAL A 86 46.68 -13.31 -5.17
C VAL A 86 46.60 -12.08 -6.07
N THR A 87 46.18 -12.29 -7.32
CA THR A 87 45.78 -11.21 -8.22
C THR A 87 44.26 -11.10 -8.21
N CYS A 88 43.74 -9.88 -8.32
CA CYS A 88 42.31 -9.62 -8.38
C CYS A 88 41.92 -8.94 -9.68
N ALA A 89 40.83 -9.42 -10.27
CA ALA A 89 40.15 -8.75 -11.36
C ALA A 89 38.69 -8.49 -10.96
N ARG A 90 38.19 -7.29 -11.26
CA ARG A 90 36.87 -6.83 -10.79
C ARG A 90 36.03 -6.30 -11.94
N THR A 91 34.72 -6.42 -11.81
CA THR A 91 33.79 -5.75 -12.71
C THR A 91 33.83 -4.24 -12.50
N ARG A 92 33.36 -3.48 -13.51
CA ARG A 92 32.89 -2.11 -13.26
C ARG A 92 31.81 -2.15 -12.16
N ALA A 93 31.72 -1.07 -11.39
CA ALA A 93 30.66 -0.89 -10.40
C ALA A 93 29.29 -1.02 -11.10
N PHE A 94 28.37 -1.77 -10.52
CA PHE A 94 27.01 -1.89 -11.03
C PHE A 94 25.99 -1.80 -9.89
N ARG A 95 24.75 -1.42 -10.22
CA ARG A 95 23.66 -1.27 -9.26
C ARG A 95 22.68 -2.41 -9.30
N ILE A 96 22.10 -2.70 -8.15
CA ILE A 96 20.85 -3.45 -8.06
C ILE A 96 19.72 -2.42 -8.14
N VAL A 97 18.76 -2.63 -9.04
CA VAL A 97 17.62 -1.73 -9.23
C VAL A 97 16.32 -2.51 -9.10
N PHE A 98 15.19 -1.82 -8.91
CA PHE A 98 13.90 -2.47 -8.70
C PHE A 98 12.95 -2.38 -9.89
N ASP A 99 13.22 -1.51 -10.87
CA ASP A 99 12.40 -1.41 -12.08
C ASP A 99 13.19 -1.13 -13.37
N ASP A 100 12.49 -1.18 -14.52
CA ASP A 100 13.11 -0.94 -15.81
C ASP A 100 13.43 0.53 -16.09
N ILE A 101 12.77 1.47 -15.41
CA ILE A 101 13.01 2.91 -15.59
C ILE A 101 14.42 3.22 -15.09
N ASP A 102 14.73 2.73 -13.89
CA ASP A 102 16.07 2.71 -13.35
C ASP A 102 17.07 2.00 -14.23
N ARG A 103 16.69 0.80 -14.68
CA ARG A 103 17.55 -0.06 -15.49
C ARG A 103 18.04 0.63 -16.76
N ARG A 104 17.28 1.61 -17.26
CA ARG A 104 17.55 2.39 -18.47
C ARG A 104 18.16 3.76 -18.18
N HIS A 105 18.41 4.10 -16.92
CA HIS A 105 19.01 5.37 -16.55
C HIS A 105 20.40 5.53 -17.22
N PRO A 106 20.68 6.63 -17.93
CA PRO A 106 21.89 6.76 -18.76
C PRO A 106 23.20 6.47 -18.02
N LEU A 107 23.34 6.95 -16.78
CA LEU A 107 24.55 6.76 -15.98
C LEU A 107 24.82 5.30 -15.57
N ILE A 108 23.81 4.42 -15.56
CA ILE A 108 23.95 3.02 -15.12
C ILE A 108 23.49 2.01 -16.17
N SER A 109 23.19 2.47 -17.38
CA SER A 109 22.84 1.60 -18.50
C SER A 109 23.97 0.60 -18.78
N GLY A 110 23.64 -0.69 -18.76
CA GLY A 110 24.62 -1.77 -18.92
C GLY A 110 25.47 -2.04 -17.66
N ARG A 111 25.21 -1.32 -16.56
CA ARG A 111 25.83 -1.47 -15.24
C ARG A 111 24.78 -1.54 -14.15
N SER A 112 23.70 -2.25 -14.42
CA SER A 112 22.62 -2.44 -13.46
C SER A 112 21.91 -3.75 -13.74
N VAL A 113 21.38 -4.37 -12.68
CA VAL A 113 20.60 -5.59 -12.74
C VAL A 113 19.35 -5.42 -11.88
N ILE A 114 18.20 -5.87 -12.36
CA ILE A 114 16.98 -5.89 -11.57
C ILE A 114 17.11 -6.96 -10.48
N GLY A 115 16.94 -6.56 -9.23
CA GLY A 115 17.02 -7.43 -8.06
C GLY A 115 15.74 -7.39 -7.23
N GLU A 116 15.29 -8.57 -6.82
CA GLU A 116 14.08 -8.75 -6.02
C GLU A 116 14.44 -9.04 -4.56
N VAL A 117 13.79 -8.34 -3.63
CA VAL A 117 13.96 -8.59 -2.18
C VAL A 117 13.58 -10.02 -1.82
N GLY A 118 14.49 -10.72 -1.14
CA GLY A 118 14.37 -12.14 -0.80
C GLY A 118 14.92 -13.09 -1.85
N GLY A 119 15.27 -12.57 -3.03
CA GLY A 119 16.03 -13.26 -4.07
C GLY A 119 17.54 -13.19 -3.84
N ALA A 120 18.30 -13.37 -4.91
CA ALA A 120 19.75 -13.25 -4.89
C ALA A 120 20.32 -12.77 -6.22
N LEU A 121 21.56 -12.31 -6.19
CA LEU A 121 22.42 -12.25 -7.36
C LEU A 121 23.39 -13.42 -7.32
N VAL A 122 23.63 -14.03 -8.49
CA VAL A 122 24.60 -15.11 -8.67
C VAL A 122 25.60 -14.71 -9.73
N ALA A 123 26.87 -14.67 -9.37
CA ALA A 123 27.97 -14.44 -10.28
C ALA A 123 28.67 -15.76 -10.59
N ASN A 124 28.96 -16.02 -11.86
CA ASN A 124 29.54 -17.29 -12.32
C ASN A 124 30.70 -17.07 -13.29
N ALA A 125 31.74 -17.88 -13.14
CA ALA A 125 32.89 -17.94 -14.04
C ALA A 125 33.46 -19.37 -14.10
N GLY A 126 33.09 -20.11 -15.15
CA GLY A 126 33.40 -21.54 -15.23
C GLY A 126 32.80 -22.31 -14.05
N ALA A 127 33.64 -22.99 -13.27
CA ALA A 127 33.22 -23.73 -12.08
C ALA A 127 33.09 -22.87 -10.80
N ALA A 128 33.56 -21.62 -10.82
CA ALA A 128 33.46 -20.74 -9.66
C ALA A 128 32.14 -19.97 -9.67
N SER A 129 31.52 -19.89 -8.51
CA SER A 129 30.31 -19.09 -8.29
C SER A 129 30.38 -18.30 -6.98
N ALA A 130 29.66 -17.19 -6.94
CA ALA A 130 29.36 -16.44 -5.73
C ALA A 130 27.89 -16.05 -5.74
N SER A 131 27.31 -15.88 -4.56
CA SER A 131 25.96 -15.36 -4.43
C SER A 131 25.88 -14.28 -3.35
N ALA A 132 24.96 -13.34 -3.54
CA ALA A 132 24.60 -12.36 -2.53
C ALA A 132 23.08 -12.24 -2.46
N ARG A 133 22.51 -12.25 -1.26
CA ARG A 133 21.06 -12.10 -1.04
C ARG A 133 20.64 -10.66 -1.27
N VAL A 134 19.54 -10.44 -1.97
CA VAL A 134 18.96 -9.10 -2.14
C VAL A 134 18.03 -8.83 -0.96
N ILE A 135 18.37 -7.84 -0.14
CA ILE A 135 17.61 -7.44 1.05
C ILE A 135 17.49 -5.92 1.12
N GLY A 136 16.50 -5.40 1.84
CA GLY A 136 16.45 -3.97 2.10
C GLY A 136 17.47 -3.53 3.14
N SER A 137 17.66 -2.21 3.24
CA SER A 137 18.58 -1.61 4.21
C SER A 137 18.25 -1.89 5.67
N SER A 138 17.02 -2.30 5.94
CA SER A 138 16.51 -2.57 7.29
C SER A 138 16.07 -4.03 7.45
N GLY A 139 16.52 -4.93 6.59
CA GLY A 139 16.13 -6.35 6.59
C GLY A 139 15.04 -6.66 5.57
N ARG A 140 14.22 -7.66 5.86
CA ARG A 140 13.13 -8.12 4.99
C ARG A 140 11.84 -8.23 5.79
N HIS A 141 10.81 -7.52 5.34
CA HIS A 141 9.51 -7.45 5.99
C HIS A 141 8.39 -7.70 4.98
N ARG A 142 7.26 -8.20 5.48
CA ARG A 142 6.09 -8.48 4.67
C ARG A 142 4.87 -7.74 5.21
N GLY A 143 4.19 -7.03 4.33
CA GLY A 143 2.82 -6.56 4.54
C GLY A 143 1.79 -7.52 3.96
N LYS A 144 0.59 -7.57 4.56
CA LYS A 144 -0.55 -8.33 4.07
C LYS A 144 -1.53 -7.37 3.40
N LEU A 145 -1.78 -7.58 2.11
CA LEU A 145 -2.79 -6.87 1.35
C LEU A 145 -4.05 -7.74 1.20
N ARG A 146 -5.21 -7.10 1.25
CA ARG A 146 -6.48 -7.66 0.76
C ARG A 146 -7.12 -6.64 -0.17
N VAL A 147 -7.47 -7.06 -1.38
CA VAL A 147 -7.95 -6.14 -2.43
C VAL A 147 -9.39 -6.43 -2.81
N HIS A 148 -10.21 -5.39 -2.80
CA HIS A 148 -11.61 -5.40 -3.22
C HIS A 148 -11.77 -4.54 -4.46
N ILE A 149 -12.09 -5.17 -5.59
CA ILE A 149 -12.37 -4.49 -6.86
C ILE A 149 -13.88 -4.26 -6.94
N LEU A 150 -14.30 -3.01 -6.82
CA LEU A 150 -15.71 -2.66 -6.82
C LEU A 150 -16.28 -2.74 -8.24
N ARG A 151 -17.54 -3.14 -8.34
CA ARG A 151 -18.36 -2.88 -9.53
C ARG A 151 -18.99 -1.49 -9.44
N MET A 152 -19.34 -0.91 -10.58
CA MET A 152 -20.06 0.38 -10.60
C MET A 152 -21.44 0.28 -9.93
N THR A 153 -22.12 -0.82 -10.18
CA THR A 153 -23.45 -1.16 -9.63
C THR A 153 -23.49 -2.65 -9.30
N GLU A 154 -24.53 -3.10 -8.60
CA GLU A 154 -24.73 -4.52 -8.29
C GLU A 154 -24.78 -5.36 -9.58
N ASN A 155 -23.91 -6.37 -9.68
CA ASN A 155 -23.67 -7.20 -10.86
C ASN A 155 -23.25 -6.43 -12.13
N GLY A 156 -22.88 -5.15 -11.98
CA GLY A 156 -22.45 -4.27 -13.08
C GLY A 156 -21.01 -4.49 -13.53
N PRO A 157 -20.48 -3.59 -14.38
CA PRO A 157 -19.10 -3.64 -14.83
C PRO A 157 -18.13 -3.40 -13.66
N VAL A 158 -16.95 -4.02 -13.76
CA VAL A 158 -15.84 -3.83 -12.81
C VAL A 158 -15.22 -2.43 -12.92
N ALA A 159 -14.65 -1.93 -11.83
CA ALA A 159 -14.01 -0.62 -11.76
C ALA A 159 -12.90 -0.45 -12.80
N ILE A 160 -12.12 -1.51 -13.07
CA ILE A 160 -11.00 -1.52 -14.01
C ILE A 160 -11.00 -2.81 -14.84
N GLY A 161 -10.31 -2.81 -15.98
CA GLY A 161 -10.26 -3.98 -16.87
C GLY A 161 -11.57 -4.24 -17.61
N ARG A 162 -11.62 -5.36 -18.34
CA ARG A 162 -12.79 -5.76 -19.15
C ARG A 162 -13.78 -6.62 -18.37
N ASP A 163 -13.26 -7.41 -17.44
CA ASP A 163 -13.98 -8.41 -16.65
C ASP A 163 -13.23 -8.66 -15.32
N PRO A 164 -13.78 -9.43 -14.37
CA PRO A 164 -13.14 -9.70 -13.08
C PRO A 164 -11.73 -10.33 -13.16
N GLU A 165 -11.46 -11.17 -14.16
CA GLU A 165 -10.15 -11.82 -14.30
C GLU A 165 -9.09 -10.82 -14.79
N ASP A 166 -9.45 -10.02 -15.78
CA ASP A 166 -8.61 -8.94 -16.30
C ASP A 166 -8.35 -7.87 -15.23
N ALA A 167 -9.37 -7.54 -14.43
CA ALA A 167 -9.25 -6.62 -13.29
C ALA A 167 -8.28 -7.15 -12.23
N ALA A 168 -8.41 -8.43 -11.85
CA ALA A 168 -7.50 -9.07 -10.90
C ALA A 168 -6.05 -9.11 -11.42
N ARG A 169 -5.85 -9.36 -12.73
CA ARG A 169 -4.53 -9.29 -13.37
C ARG A 169 -3.92 -7.89 -13.24
N LEU A 170 -4.68 -6.84 -13.57
CA LEU A 170 -4.21 -5.45 -13.46
C LEU A 170 -3.84 -5.07 -12.02
N VAL A 171 -4.65 -5.49 -11.03
CA VAL A 171 -4.34 -5.31 -9.61
C VAL A 171 -3.03 -5.99 -9.22
N ARG A 172 -2.84 -7.26 -9.60
CA ARG A 172 -1.62 -8.00 -9.27
C ARG A 172 -0.37 -7.37 -9.88
N GLU A 173 -0.47 -6.84 -11.08
CA GLU A 173 0.61 -6.08 -11.72
C GLU A 173 0.96 -4.80 -10.95
N GLU A 174 -0.04 -4.11 -10.39
CA GLU A 174 0.17 -2.92 -9.55
C GLU A 174 0.79 -3.27 -8.19
N ILE A 175 0.35 -4.37 -7.57
CA ILE A 175 0.97 -4.89 -6.34
C ILE A 175 2.44 -5.25 -6.57
N ALA A 176 2.77 -5.86 -7.70
CA ALA A 176 4.16 -6.18 -8.06
C ALA A 176 5.01 -4.90 -8.16
N ARG A 177 4.48 -3.84 -8.79
CA ARG A 177 5.14 -2.53 -8.87
C ARG A 177 5.32 -1.89 -7.51
N ALA A 178 4.28 -1.86 -6.68
CA ALA A 178 4.37 -1.33 -5.33
C ALA A 178 5.40 -2.10 -4.49
N SER A 179 5.40 -3.43 -4.57
CA SER A 179 6.39 -4.28 -3.90
C SER A 179 7.81 -4.04 -4.39
N SER A 180 8.00 -3.76 -5.69
CA SER A 180 9.30 -3.46 -6.27
C SER A 180 9.87 -2.17 -5.67
N LEU A 181 9.06 -1.10 -5.65
CA LEU A 181 9.46 0.19 -5.11
C LEU A 181 9.75 0.13 -3.60
N TRP A 182 8.83 -0.45 -2.82
CA TRP A 182 9.02 -0.67 -1.38
C TRP A 182 10.16 -1.67 -1.05
N GLY A 183 10.56 -2.47 -2.03
CA GLY A 183 11.72 -3.37 -1.95
C GLY A 183 13.03 -2.63 -1.64
N ALA A 184 13.16 -1.36 -2.00
CA ALA A 184 14.30 -0.54 -1.60
C ALA A 184 14.42 -0.38 -0.07
N CYS A 185 13.29 -0.44 0.65
CA CYS A 185 13.21 -0.49 2.11
C CYS A 185 13.21 -1.92 2.68
N GLY A 186 13.20 -2.96 1.81
CA GLY A 186 13.09 -4.36 2.22
C GLY A 186 11.66 -4.79 2.54
N ILE A 187 10.67 -4.02 2.12
CA ILE A 187 9.25 -4.28 2.34
C ILE A 187 8.67 -4.87 1.06
N GLY A 188 7.89 -5.94 1.17
CA GLY A 188 7.12 -6.49 0.06
C GLY A 188 5.77 -7.03 0.52
N PHE A 189 4.89 -7.35 -0.42
CA PHE A 189 3.53 -7.80 -0.13
C PHE A 189 3.31 -9.31 -0.40
N GLY A 190 4.41 -10.03 -0.62
CA GLY A 190 4.39 -11.43 -1.05
C GLY A 190 4.05 -11.59 -2.53
N SER A 191 4.00 -12.85 -2.99
CA SER A 191 3.66 -13.16 -4.38
C SER A 191 2.32 -12.52 -4.74
N PRO A 192 2.23 -11.70 -5.82
CA PRO A 192 0.98 -11.09 -6.24
C PRO A 192 -0.14 -12.12 -6.49
N ASP A 193 0.22 -13.32 -6.94
CA ASP A 193 -0.72 -14.44 -7.14
C ASP A 193 -1.33 -14.98 -5.84
N ALA A 194 -0.66 -14.77 -4.71
CA ALA A 194 -1.09 -15.20 -3.38
C ALA A 194 -1.87 -14.11 -2.62
N VAL A 195 -1.96 -12.89 -3.17
CA VAL A 195 -2.76 -11.81 -2.58
C VAL A 195 -4.24 -12.11 -2.82
N GLU A 196 -5.05 -11.93 -1.78
CA GLU A 196 -6.50 -12.02 -1.87
C GLU A 196 -7.03 -10.85 -2.71
N VAL A 197 -7.55 -11.15 -3.88
CA VAL A 197 -8.17 -10.17 -4.78
C VAL A 197 -9.57 -10.65 -5.11
N ALA A 198 -10.57 -9.89 -4.69
CA ALA A 198 -11.98 -10.22 -4.89
C ALA A 198 -12.68 -9.09 -5.65
N THR A 199 -13.51 -9.46 -6.65
CA THR A 199 -14.47 -8.51 -7.22
C THR A 199 -15.73 -8.52 -6.38
N VAL A 200 -16.19 -7.35 -5.96
CA VAL A 200 -17.34 -7.21 -5.06
C VAL A 200 -18.31 -6.13 -5.55
N ASP A 201 -19.57 -6.25 -5.16
CA ASP A 201 -20.60 -5.24 -5.46
C ASP A 201 -20.47 -4.02 -4.54
N PRO A 202 -20.88 -2.82 -4.96
CA PRO A 202 -21.04 -1.72 -4.02
C PRO A 202 -22.10 -2.11 -2.98
N PRO A 203 -21.84 -1.94 -1.67
CA PRO A 203 -22.82 -2.33 -0.66
C PRO A 203 -24.07 -1.45 -0.73
N GLY A 204 -25.23 -2.10 -0.77
CA GLY A 204 -26.53 -1.46 -0.61
C GLY A 204 -26.69 -0.80 0.77
N PRO A 205 -27.81 -0.14 1.07
CA PRO A 205 -27.95 0.64 2.29
C PRO A 205 -28.03 -0.26 3.53
N TRP A 206 -26.97 -0.30 4.35
CA TRP A 206 -26.85 -1.24 5.49
C TRP A 206 -26.33 -0.60 6.77
N LEU A 207 -25.95 0.68 6.69
CA LEU A 207 -25.34 1.47 7.74
C LEU A 207 -26.24 2.66 8.04
N LEU A 208 -26.49 2.94 9.32
CA LEU A 208 -27.15 4.16 9.77
C LEU A 208 -26.12 5.04 10.49
N ALA A 209 -25.81 6.20 9.92
CA ALA A 209 -24.90 7.18 10.52
C ALA A 209 -25.71 8.19 11.35
N LEU A 210 -25.40 8.31 12.63
CA LEU A 210 -26.03 9.25 13.54
C LEU A 210 -25.08 10.42 13.82
N GLY A 211 -25.60 11.65 13.74
CA GLY A 211 -24.80 12.86 13.79
C GLY A 211 -24.00 13.10 12.51
N CYS A 212 -24.50 12.65 11.35
CA CYS A 212 -23.80 12.73 10.07
C CYS A 212 -23.51 14.15 9.55
N GLY A 213 -24.23 15.16 10.06
CA GLY A 213 -23.87 16.57 9.87
C GLY A 213 -22.90 17.04 10.97
N ALA A 214 -23.30 18.04 11.75
CA ALA A 214 -22.44 18.66 12.77
C ALA A 214 -22.28 17.87 14.08
N GLY A 215 -22.82 16.64 14.20
CA GLY A 215 -22.72 15.85 15.43
C GLY A 215 -23.39 16.47 16.68
N LEU A 216 -24.38 17.35 16.48
CA LEU A 216 -25.09 18.02 17.57
C LEU A 216 -25.91 17.04 18.41
N ALA A 217 -26.20 17.42 19.65
CA ALA A 217 -27.14 16.69 20.48
C ALA A 217 -28.58 16.97 20.05
N ALA A 218 -29.47 16.01 20.31
CA ALA A 218 -30.89 16.13 20.02
C ALA A 218 -31.54 17.29 20.80
N SER A 219 -32.43 18.02 20.15
CA SER A 219 -33.35 19.00 20.76
C SER A 219 -34.66 18.36 21.21
N GLY A 220 -34.96 17.15 20.73
CA GLY A 220 -36.17 16.38 20.98
C GLY A 220 -36.85 15.96 19.68
N GLY A 221 -37.29 14.70 19.60
CA GLY A 221 -37.96 14.17 18.41
C GLY A 221 -37.91 12.66 18.35
N GLU A 222 -37.83 12.11 17.16
CA GLU A 222 -37.67 10.68 16.92
C GLU A 222 -36.92 10.38 15.62
N LEU A 223 -36.17 9.27 15.64
CA LEU A 223 -35.64 8.63 14.45
C LEU A 223 -36.66 7.64 13.88
N ARG A 224 -36.81 7.61 12.57
CA ARG A 224 -37.70 6.73 11.82
C ARG A 224 -36.95 6.11 10.63
N PHE A 225 -36.92 4.79 10.56
CA PHE A 225 -36.35 4.07 9.43
C PHE A 225 -36.85 2.63 9.43
N SER A 226 -36.64 1.92 8.33
CA SER A 226 -37.00 0.51 8.21
C SER A 226 -35.75 -0.36 8.09
N VAL A 227 -35.77 -1.53 8.74
CA VAL A 227 -34.76 -2.57 8.56
C VAL A 227 -35.44 -3.82 8.01
N ASP A 228 -35.01 -4.28 6.83
CA ASP A 228 -35.64 -5.36 6.08
C ASP A 228 -37.17 -5.16 5.95
N GLY A 229 -37.57 -3.93 5.62
CA GLY A 229 -38.98 -3.53 5.46
C GLY A 229 -39.78 -3.37 6.76
N ARG A 230 -39.16 -3.55 7.94
CA ARG A 230 -39.83 -3.38 9.23
C ARG A 230 -39.48 -2.03 9.86
N GLU A 231 -40.50 -1.20 10.02
CA GLU A 231 -40.35 0.12 10.59
C GLU A 231 -39.86 0.08 12.05
N LEU A 232 -38.98 1.01 12.37
CA LEU A 232 -38.48 1.29 13.71
C LEU A 232 -38.61 2.79 13.97
N VAL A 233 -39.21 3.11 15.10
CA VAL A 233 -39.28 4.47 15.64
C VAL A 233 -38.50 4.50 16.95
N VAL A 234 -37.55 5.41 17.05
CA VAL A 234 -36.67 5.56 18.22
C VAL A 234 -36.80 6.97 18.77
N PRO A 235 -37.44 7.16 19.95
CA PRO A 235 -37.54 8.48 20.55
C PRO A 235 -36.16 9.07 20.85
N LEU A 236 -36.01 10.37 20.60
CA LEU A 236 -34.85 11.17 20.96
C LEU A 236 -35.26 12.18 22.03
N ALA A 237 -34.72 12.03 23.22
CA ALA A 237 -34.87 13.04 24.27
C ALA A 237 -33.90 14.19 24.01
N ALA A 238 -34.26 15.41 24.43
CA ALA A 238 -33.35 16.54 24.43
C ALA A 238 -32.02 16.19 25.15
N GLY A 239 -30.89 16.58 24.57
CA GLY A 239 -29.55 16.26 25.07
C GLY A 239 -29.01 14.89 24.66
N THR A 240 -29.78 14.06 23.93
CA THR A 240 -29.27 12.76 23.44
C THR A 240 -28.12 12.98 22.46
N THR A 241 -26.95 12.42 22.74
CA THR A 241 -25.77 12.49 21.86
C THR A 241 -25.82 11.41 20.77
N PRO A 242 -25.07 11.56 19.66
CA PRO A 242 -24.96 10.53 18.62
C PRO A 242 -24.64 9.13 19.16
N LYS A 243 -23.66 9.04 20.07
CA LYS A 243 -23.28 7.79 20.75
C LYS A 243 -24.40 7.18 21.60
N SER A 244 -25.14 8.01 22.33
CA SER A 244 -26.26 7.54 23.16
C SER A 244 -27.41 7.03 22.28
N ALA A 245 -27.74 7.77 21.22
CA ALA A 245 -28.73 7.37 20.23
C ALA A 245 -28.32 6.05 19.56
N ALA A 246 -27.06 5.89 19.14
CA ALA A 246 -26.56 4.68 18.50
C ALA A 246 -26.72 3.45 19.38
N ARG A 247 -26.36 3.55 20.67
CA ARG A 247 -26.56 2.47 21.65
C ARG A 247 -28.03 2.11 21.84
N ARG A 248 -28.92 3.11 21.84
CA ARG A 248 -30.37 2.88 21.93
C ARG A 248 -30.90 2.18 20.68
N VAL A 249 -30.50 2.62 19.50
CA VAL A 249 -30.85 1.97 18.22
C VAL A 249 -30.36 0.53 18.23
N ALA A 250 -29.10 0.29 18.60
CA ALA A 250 -28.51 -1.04 18.66
C ALA A 250 -29.31 -1.97 19.57
N SER A 251 -29.59 -1.55 20.81
CA SER A 251 -30.38 -2.36 21.75
C SER A 251 -31.77 -2.72 21.23
N LEU A 252 -32.44 -1.82 20.49
CA LEU A 252 -33.76 -2.10 19.91
C LEU A 252 -33.69 -3.09 18.74
N LEU A 253 -32.66 -2.98 17.90
CA LEU A 253 -32.44 -3.90 16.78
C LEU A 253 -32.00 -5.28 17.26
N GLU A 254 -31.16 -5.36 18.30
CA GLU A 254 -30.76 -6.62 18.95
C GLU A 254 -31.95 -7.36 19.56
N LYS A 255 -32.88 -6.63 20.20
CA LYS A 255 -34.16 -7.20 20.69
C LYS A 255 -35.03 -7.76 19.57
N ARG A 256 -34.87 -7.26 18.33
CA ARG A 256 -35.50 -7.79 17.12
C ARG A 256 -34.71 -8.95 16.49
N GLY A 257 -33.65 -9.40 17.14
CA GLY A 257 -32.85 -10.55 16.73
C GLY A 257 -31.77 -10.24 15.68
N LEU A 258 -31.43 -8.97 15.47
CA LEU A 258 -30.35 -8.55 14.58
C LEU A 258 -29.01 -8.53 15.32
N SER A 259 -27.91 -8.64 14.58
CA SER A 259 -26.56 -8.40 15.07
C SER A 259 -26.18 -6.96 14.73
N VAL A 260 -25.75 -6.19 15.73
CA VAL A 260 -25.44 -4.77 15.57
C VAL A 260 -24.04 -4.48 16.05
N VAL A 261 -23.32 -3.66 15.29
CA VAL A 261 -22.04 -3.07 15.71
C VAL A 261 -22.19 -1.55 15.74
N VAL A 262 -21.75 -0.94 16.82
CA VAL A 262 -21.70 0.52 16.97
C VAL A 262 -20.25 0.95 16.81
N SER A 263 -20.00 1.82 15.83
CA SER A 263 -18.66 2.27 15.45
C SER A 263 -18.60 3.79 15.52
N GLU A 264 -17.84 4.31 16.49
CA GLU A 264 -17.62 5.75 16.66
C GLU A 264 -16.47 6.19 15.75
N ASN A 265 -16.69 7.24 14.95
CA ASN A 265 -15.73 7.71 13.97
C ASN A 265 -14.83 8.82 14.52
N GLY A 266 -13.89 9.27 13.69
CA GLY A 266 -13.10 10.45 13.98
C GLY A 266 -13.96 11.72 14.12
N LEU A 267 -13.49 12.68 14.89
CA LEU A 267 -14.13 13.99 14.99
C LEU A 267 -13.69 14.85 13.80
N SER A 268 -14.63 15.17 12.90
CA SER A 268 -14.41 16.16 11.83
C SER A 268 -14.08 17.54 12.43
N THR A 269 -13.27 18.34 11.73
CA THR A 269 -12.76 19.63 12.23
C THR A 269 -13.87 20.62 12.61
N ALA A 270 -15.01 20.58 11.92
CA ALA A 270 -16.19 21.41 12.20
C ALA A 270 -17.27 20.71 13.05
N GLY A 271 -17.04 19.47 13.48
CA GLY A 271 -18.01 18.67 14.22
C GLY A 271 -18.07 19.04 15.70
N ALA A 272 -19.28 19.08 16.27
CA ALA A 272 -19.45 19.22 17.72
C ALA A 272 -19.16 17.90 18.46
N ARG A 273 -19.44 16.76 17.81
CA ARG A 273 -19.13 15.40 18.28
C ARG A 273 -18.88 14.47 17.10
N ALA A 274 -18.19 13.37 17.35
CA ALA A 274 -17.98 12.33 16.34
C ALA A 274 -19.31 11.73 15.86
N PRO A 275 -19.48 11.52 14.54
CA PRO A 275 -20.58 10.72 14.03
C PRO A 275 -20.40 9.27 14.46
N VAL A 276 -21.51 8.57 14.66
CA VAL A 276 -21.51 7.17 15.09
C VAL A 276 -22.32 6.33 14.12
N ASP A 277 -21.69 5.32 13.56
CA ASP A 277 -22.33 4.38 12.64
C ASP A 277 -22.93 3.20 13.40
N VAL A 278 -24.12 2.81 12.97
CA VAL A 278 -24.81 1.60 13.41
C VAL A 278 -24.87 0.64 12.24
N HIS A 279 -24.09 -0.43 12.33
CA HIS A 279 -24.02 -1.49 11.34
C HIS A 279 -25.05 -2.56 11.66
N VAL A 280 -25.85 -2.95 10.68
CA VAL A 280 -26.93 -3.90 10.94
C VAL A 280 -26.74 -5.16 10.09
N ARG A 281 -26.63 -6.30 10.77
CA ARG A 281 -26.51 -7.63 10.15
C ARG A 281 -27.63 -8.55 10.61
N ARG A 282 -28.05 -9.44 9.73
CA ARG A 282 -28.93 -10.56 10.06
C ARG A 282 -28.15 -11.60 10.88
N LYS A 283 -28.84 -12.53 11.54
CA LYS A 283 -28.20 -13.65 12.26
C LYS A 283 -27.30 -14.50 11.36
N THR A 284 -27.58 -14.54 10.06
CA THR A 284 -26.76 -15.20 9.04
C THR A 284 -25.46 -14.44 8.72
N LYS A 285 -25.15 -13.37 9.46
CA LYS A 285 -24.03 -12.43 9.24
C LYS A 285 -24.09 -11.62 7.94
N THR A 286 -25.11 -11.82 7.11
CA THR A 286 -25.40 -10.97 5.95
C THR A 286 -25.85 -9.57 6.38
N ARG A 287 -25.54 -8.55 5.58
CA ARG A 287 -25.95 -7.16 5.83
C ARG A 287 -27.47 -7.03 5.70
N ALA A 288 -28.12 -6.38 6.67
CA ALA A 288 -29.53 -6.04 6.60
C ALA A 288 -29.72 -4.78 5.74
N THR A 289 -30.90 -4.60 5.15
CA THR A 289 -31.20 -3.44 4.33
C THR A 289 -31.90 -2.38 5.18
N ILE A 290 -31.30 -1.20 5.28
CA ILE A 290 -31.86 -0.02 5.94
C ILE A 290 -32.49 0.87 4.87
N THR A 291 -33.72 1.31 5.08
CA THR A 291 -34.45 2.17 4.15
C THR A 291 -35.07 3.34 4.86
N LEU A 292 -35.36 4.39 4.09
CA LEU A 292 -36.14 5.53 4.55
C LEU A 292 -37.48 5.07 5.16
N PRO A 293 -38.03 5.85 6.10
CA PRO A 293 -39.37 5.56 6.60
C PRO A 293 -40.39 5.65 5.46
N ALA A 294 -41.51 4.93 5.58
CA ALA A 294 -42.56 4.93 4.57
C ALA A 294 -43.19 6.32 4.35
N SER A 295 -43.11 7.20 5.37
CA SER A 295 -43.50 8.59 5.29
C SER A 295 -42.63 9.47 6.20
N GLY A 296 -42.40 10.72 5.78
CA GLY A 296 -41.61 11.68 6.53
C GLY A 296 -40.10 11.55 6.31
N VAL A 297 -39.33 12.03 7.29
CA VAL A 297 -37.86 12.10 7.27
C VAL A 297 -37.25 11.13 8.29
N ILE A 298 -35.96 10.80 8.13
CA ILE A 298 -35.27 9.88 9.06
C ILE A 298 -35.24 10.45 10.47
N SER A 299 -35.01 11.75 10.62
CA SER A 299 -35.03 12.43 11.91
C SER A 299 -36.04 13.57 11.88
N THR A 300 -36.96 13.56 12.84
CA THR A 300 -37.91 14.68 13.05
C THR A 300 -37.33 15.78 13.94
N ASP A 301 -36.14 15.55 14.51
CA ASP A 301 -35.43 16.53 15.32
C ASP A 301 -34.61 17.47 14.41
N PRO A 302 -34.85 18.79 14.45
CA PRO A 302 -34.17 19.74 13.56
C PRO A 302 -32.68 19.91 13.85
N THR A 303 -32.17 19.45 14.99
CA THR A 303 -30.73 19.57 15.35
C THR A 303 -29.99 18.24 15.26
N PHE A 304 -30.69 17.11 15.10
CA PHE A 304 -30.07 15.79 15.10
C PHE A 304 -30.22 15.12 13.74
N GLU A 305 -29.13 15.11 12.97
CA GLU A 305 -29.11 14.49 11.65
C GLU A 305 -28.82 12.99 11.73
N ALA A 306 -29.51 12.23 10.89
CA ALA A 306 -29.29 10.81 10.69
C ALA A 306 -29.37 10.47 9.21
N CYS A 307 -28.42 9.68 8.73
CA CYS A 307 -28.21 9.38 7.32
C CYS A 307 -28.11 7.88 7.11
N ILE A 308 -28.59 7.39 5.97
CA ILE A 308 -28.43 5.99 5.57
C ILE A 308 -27.22 5.89 4.65
N GLY A 309 -26.21 5.14 5.08
CA GLY A 309 -25.01 4.89 4.29
C GLY A 309 -25.22 3.76 3.29
N LYS A 310 -24.89 4.06 2.03
CA LYS A 310 -24.80 3.15 0.88
C LYS A 310 -23.64 3.62 0.00
N ALA A 311 -23.07 2.74 -0.81
CA ALA A 311 -22.14 3.13 -1.86
C ALA A 311 -22.89 3.25 -3.21
N ASN A 312 -22.83 4.43 -3.83
CA ASN A 312 -23.32 4.70 -5.17
C ASN A 312 -22.16 5.18 -6.06
N LEU A 313 -21.56 4.27 -6.80
CA LEU A 313 -20.36 4.57 -7.59
C LEU A 313 -20.67 5.05 -9.02
N GLU A 314 -21.93 5.37 -9.32
CA GLU A 314 -22.36 5.85 -10.65
C GLU A 314 -21.84 7.26 -10.95
N ASP A 315 -21.78 8.13 -9.95
CA ASP A 315 -21.25 9.49 -10.00
C ASP A 315 -19.85 9.63 -9.40
N GLY A 316 -19.21 8.49 -9.09
CA GLY A 316 -17.94 8.41 -8.39
C GLY A 316 -18.11 8.37 -6.87
N LEU A 317 -17.13 7.79 -6.18
CA LEU A 317 -17.14 7.71 -4.72
C LEU A 317 -17.06 9.12 -4.12
N GLN A 318 -18.01 9.48 -3.25
CA GLN A 318 -17.88 10.68 -2.44
C GLN A 318 -16.71 10.50 -1.47
N HIS A 319 -15.66 11.29 -1.67
CA HIS A 319 -14.46 11.22 -0.86
C HIS A 319 -14.37 12.33 0.17
N PHE A 320 -13.56 12.13 1.20
CA PHE A 320 -13.34 13.14 2.22
C PHE A 320 -12.52 14.34 1.68
N GLY A 321 -12.73 15.50 2.27
CA GLY A 321 -11.82 16.64 2.19
C GLY A 321 -11.05 16.84 3.50
N ASP A 322 -10.35 17.96 3.62
CA ASP A 322 -9.52 18.25 4.81
C ASP A 322 -10.34 18.29 6.11
N ALA A 323 -11.61 18.69 6.04
CA ALA A 323 -12.46 18.87 7.21
C ALA A 323 -12.96 17.54 7.81
N ASP A 324 -13.02 16.48 7.00
CA ASP A 324 -13.59 15.18 7.38
C ASP A 324 -12.66 14.00 7.10
N ALA A 325 -11.40 14.22 6.71
CA ALA A 325 -10.40 13.16 6.49
C ALA A 325 -10.31 12.13 7.63
N VAL A 326 -10.34 12.61 8.87
CA VAL A 326 -10.27 11.75 10.08
C VAL A 326 -11.56 10.92 10.27
N ALA A 327 -12.70 11.42 9.80
CA ALA A 327 -13.99 10.75 9.93
C ALA A 327 -14.37 9.90 8.70
N GLY A 328 -13.84 10.24 7.52
CA GLY A 328 -14.34 9.81 6.22
C GLY A 328 -15.74 10.34 5.92
N THR A 329 -16.18 10.14 4.68
CA THR A 329 -17.58 10.32 4.28
C THR A 329 -18.42 9.13 4.71
N ILE A 330 -19.74 9.31 4.70
CA ILE A 330 -20.67 8.21 5.01
C ILE A 330 -20.56 7.11 3.95
N GLU A 331 -20.28 7.49 2.70
CA GLU A 331 -20.16 6.57 1.58
C GLU A 331 -18.92 5.68 1.69
N GLU A 332 -17.75 6.27 1.93
CA GLU A 332 -16.50 5.55 2.19
C GLU A 332 -16.66 4.58 3.37
N ARG A 333 -17.21 5.06 4.49
CA ARG A 333 -17.43 4.20 5.66
C ARG A 333 -18.41 3.07 5.39
N ALA A 334 -19.48 3.33 4.63
CA ALA A 334 -20.43 2.29 4.23
C ALA A 334 -19.78 1.26 3.31
N MET A 335 -18.87 1.68 2.43
CA MET A 335 -18.10 0.79 1.55
C MET A 335 -17.08 -0.04 2.34
N VAL A 336 -16.16 0.62 3.03
CA VAL A 336 -15.02 -0.03 3.70
C VAL A 336 -15.49 -1.00 4.78
N LYS A 337 -16.40 -0.55 5.66
CA LYS A 337 -16.87 -1.37 6.78
C LYS A 337 -17.74 -2.56 6.33
N ALA A 338 -18.18 -2.58 5.07
CA ALA A 338 -18.91 -3.73 4.52
C ALA A 338 -17.99 -4.93 4.27
N TYR A 339 -16.69 -4.68 4.10
CA TYR A 339 -15.68 -5.63 3.63
C TYR A 339 -14.48 -5.81 4.58
N GLU A 340 -14.31 -4.92 5.57
CA GLU A 340 -13.31 -5.10 6.63
C GLU A 340 -13.51 -6.44 7.39
N ASP A 341 -12.41 -7.09 7.78
CA ASP A 341 -12.37 -8.24 8.68
C ASP A 341 -12.04 -7.87 10.12
N GLY A 342 -11.67 -6.61 10.37
CA GLY A 342 -11.22 -6.14 11.68
C GLY A 342 -9.83 -6.64 12.08
N ASP A 343 -9.05 -7.20 11.16
CA ASP A 343 -7.65 -7.56 11.41
C ASP A 343 -6.77 -6.31 11.24
N PRO A 344 -6.21 -5.74 12.32
CA PRO A 344 -5.40 -4.54 12.22
C PRO A 344 -4.10 -4.75 11.42
N SER A 345 -3.65 -6.00 11.25
CA SER A 345 -2.44 -6.35 10.49
C SER A 345 -2.65 -6.48 8.98
N THR A 346 -3.87 -6.23 8.50
CA THR A 346 -4.22 -6.24 7.08
C THR A 346 -4.35 -4.81 6.56
N LEU A 347 -3.78 -4.56 5.39
CA LEU A 347 -4.00 -3.33 4.63
C LEU A 347 -5.06 -3.61 3.57
N ASP A 348 -6.22 -3.01 3.73
CA ASP A 348 -7.34 -3.13 2.81
C ASP A 348 -7.17 -2.16 1.64
N VAL A 349 -7.26 -2.67 0.42
CA VAL A 349 -7.17 -1.87 -0.81
C VAL A 349 -8.49 -1.96 -1.55
N PHE A 350 -9.14 -0.83 -1.76
CA PHE A 350 -10.37 -0.74 -2.54
C PHE A 350 -10.07 -0.12 -3.89
N VAL A 351 -10.51 -0.78 -4.96
CA VAL A 351 -10.41 -0.25 -6.33
C VAL A 351 -11.78 0.21 -6.79
N VAL A 352 -11.96 1.51 -6.92
CA VAL A 352 -13.24 2.14 -7.29
C VAL A 352 -13.22 2.65 -8.74
N PRO A 353 -14.39 2.84 -9.38
CA PRO A 353 -14.45 3.33 -10.76
C PRO A 353 -13.85 4.72 -10.96
N SER A 354 -14.16 5.64 -10.04
CA SER A 354 -13.69 7.03 -10.00
C SER A 354 -14.00 7.61 -8.61
N PHE A 355 -13.25 8.64 -8.22
CA PHE A 355 -13.70 9.57 -7.19
C PHE A 355 -14.71 10.58 -7.79
N GLY A 356 -15.64 11.07 -6.97
CA GLY A 356 -16.64 12.04 -7.40
C GLY A 356 -16.09 13.47 -7.35
N GLY A 357 -16.38 14.27 -8.38
CA GLY A 357 -16.11 15.72 -8.39
C GLY A 357 -14.69 16.12 -8.79
N ASP A 358 -13.67 15.76 -8.01
CA ASP A 358 -12.29 16.25 -8.15
C ASP A 358 -11.38 15.33 -9.00
N ALA A 359 -10.09 15.68 -9.09
CA ALA A 359 -9.07 14.92 -9.83
C ALA A 359 -8.32 13.89 -8.96
N ARG A 360 -8.88 13.51 -7.80
CA ARG A 360 -8.27 12.53 -6.91
C ARG A 360 -8.19 11.18 -7.59
N ILE A 361 -7.09 10.47 -7.36
CA ILE A 361 -6.84 9.14 -7.94
C ILE A 361 -6.48 8.08 -6.89
N GLY A 362 -6.22 8.52 -5.66
CA GLY A 362 -5.88 7.70 -4.51
C GLY A 362 -6.19 8.45 -3.22
N GLU A 363 -6.50 7.70 -2.16
CA GLU A 363 -6.56 8.19 -0.79
C GLU A 363 -6.29 7.07 0.21
N SER A 364 -5.98 7.47 1.44
CA SER A 364 -5.58 6.56 2.50
C SER A 364 -6.14 6.96 3.86
N PHE A 365 -6.54 5.96 4.65
CA PHE A 365 -6.90 6.11 6.05
C PHE A 365 -5.77 5.55 6.93
N ILE A 366 -5.15 6.41 7.72
CA ILE A 366 -3.99 6.07 8.55
C ILE A 366 -4.39 5.72 9.98
N PHE A 367 -3.45 5.16 10.75
CA PHE A 367 -3.75 4.72 12.11
C PHE A 367 -3.83 5.90 13.08
N ALA A 368 -2.94 6.90 12.95
CA ALA A 368 -2.82 8.07 13.81
C ALA A 368 -4.11 8.88 13.94
N ASP A 369 -4.91 8.95 12.85
CA ASP A 369 -6.17 9.71 12.82
C ASP A 369 -7.18 9.20 13.85
N SER A 370 -6.98 7.99 14.37
CA SER A 370 -7.85 7.39 15.39
C SER A 370 -9.32 7.28 14.93
N GLY A 371 -9.56 7.38 13.62
CA GLY A 371 -10.85 7.16 12.99
C GLY A 371 -11.30 5.71 13.06
N ALA A 372 -12.54 5.43 12.69
CA ALA A 372 -13.05 4.06 12.67
C ALA A 372 -12.53 3.25 11.48
N VAL A 373 -12.19 3.93 10.38
CA VAL A 373 -11.53 3.34 9.22
C VAL A 373 -10.03 3.58 9.36
N LYS A 374 -9.23 2.53 9.19
CA LYS A 374 -7.77 2.56 9.33
C LYS A 374 -7.16 1.55 8.37
N ASN A 375 -5.87 1.71 8.10
CA ASN A 375 -5.08 0.78 7.28
C ASN A 375 -5.75 0.49 5.93
N THR A 376 -6.38 1.50 5.37
CA THR A 376 -7.20 1.38 4.16
C THR A 376 -6.65 2.30 3.10
N VAL A 377 -6.57 1.81 1.87
CA VAL A 377 -6.20 2.54 0.66
C VAL A 377 -7.36 2.43 -0.31
N ILE A 378 -7.76 3.53 -0.94
CA ILE A 378 -8.77 3.55 -1.98
C ILE A 378 -8.14 4.17 -3.22
N ILE A 379 -8.23 3.49 -4.35
CA ILE A 379 -7.61 3.90 -5.61
C ILE A 379 -8.65 3.82 -6.70
N ASP A 380 -8.65 4.82 -7.57
CA ASP A 380 -9.57 4.86 -8.68
C ASP A 380 -8.94 4.31 -9.98
N ARG A 381 -9.75 4.23 -11.04
CA ARG A 381 -9.28 3.80 -12.35
C ARG A 381 -8.16 4.67 -12.92
N ALA A 382 -8.16 5.97 -12.67
CA ALA A 382 -7.14 6.88 -13.16
C ALA A 382 -5.78 6.60 -12.51
N GLY A 383 -5.74 6.23 -11.23
CA GLY A 383 -4.53 5.77 -10.55
C GLY A 383 -3.87 4.58 -11.25
N PHE A 384 -4.66 3.56 -11.61
CA PHE A 384 -4.15 2.40 -12.37
C PHE A 384 -3.72 2.76 -13.79
N ARG A 385 -4.36 3.74 -14.44
CA ARG A 385 -4.00 4.20 -15.79
C ARG A 385 -2.70 4.99 -15.80
N ALA A 386 -2.45 5.79 -14.76
CA ALA A 386 -1.20 6.52 -14.61
C ALA A 386 -0.01 5.57 -14.40
N HIS A 387 -0.24 4.39 -13.81
CA HIS A 387 0.68 3.27 -13.80
C HIS A 387 2.07 3.68 -13.26
N ARG A 388 3.12 3.57 -14.09
CA ARG A 388 4.51 3.90 -13.70
C ARG A 388 4.77 5.41 -13.58
N ALA A 389 3.86 6.27 -14.04
CA ALA A 389 4.02 7.72 -13.91
C ALA A 389 3.75 8.19 -12.46
N SER A 390 2.73 7.63 -11.82
CA SER A 390 2.27 8.06 -10.48
C SER A 390 2.67 7.10 -9.36
N PHE A 391 2.81 5.79 -9.62
CA PHE A 391 2.97 4.78 -8.57
C PHE A 391 1.89 4.90 -7.46
N THR A 392 0.65 5.21 -7.85
CA THR A 392 -0.44 5.58 -6.93
C THR A 392 -0.63 4.56 -5.81
N LEU A 393 -0.66 3.25 -6.09
CA LEU A 393 -0.80 2.26 -5.01
C LEU A 393 0.36 2.28 -4.02
N ALA A 394 1.59 2.43 -4.51
CA ALA A 394 2.75 2.48 -3.64
C ALA A 394 2.76 3.75 -2.78
N HIS A 395 2.29 4.87 -3.33
CA HIS A 395 2.13 6.15 -2.65
C HIS A 395 1.09 6.07 -1.54
N GLU A 396 -0.11 5.58 -1.83
CA GLU A 396 -1.18 5.44 -0.84
C GLU A 396 -0.80 4.47 0.28
N ILE A 397 -0.19 3.33 -0.06
CA ILE A 397 0.40 2.44 0.94
C ILE A 397 1.42 3.17 1.81
N GLY A 398 2.15 4.15 1.24
CA GLY A 398 3.09 4.97 1.99
C GLY A 398 2.46 5.84 3.06
N HIS A 399 1.30 6.46 2.81
CA HIS A 399 0.58 7.20 3.84
C HIS A 399 0.27 6.29 5.04
N VAL A 400 -0.20 5.07 4.77
CA VAL A 400 -0.50 4.07 5.80
C VAL A 400 0.77 3.61 6.52
N LEU A 401 1.79 3.15 5.78
CA LEU A 401 2.99 2.56 6.39
C LEU A 401 3.82 3.57 7.18
N LEU A 402 3.90 4.81 6.69
CA LEU A 402 4.61 5.90 7.34
C LEU A 402 3.79 6.55 8.45
N ASP A 403 2.49 6.25 8.54
CA ASP A 403 1.51 6.92 9.42
C ASP A 403 1.69 8.45 9.29
N GLN A 404 1.58 8.92 8.05
CA GLN A 404 1.85 10.31 7.68
C GLN A 404 0.61 10.92 7.00
N PRO A 405 -0.05 11.90 7.64
CA PRO A 405 -1.06 12.69 6.96
C PRO A 405 -0.40 13.68 5.99
N GLY A 406 -1.02 13.86 4.82
CA GLY A 406 -0.56 14.80 3.78
C GLY A 406 0.79 14.46 3.16
N HIS A 407 1.25 15.33 2.25
CA HIS A 407 2.47 15.14 1.48
C HIS A 407 3.63 16.01 2.03
N PRO A 408 4.90 15.58 1.90
CA PRO A 408 6.05 16.36 2.37
C PRO A 408 6.17 17.75 1.73
N ASP A 409 5.73 17.90 0.48
CA ASP A 409 5.76 19.13 -0.32
C ASP A 409 4.65 20.13 0.08
N ASP A 410 3.56 19.67 0.72
CA ASP A 410 2.56 20.56 1.34
C ASP A 410 3.20 21.49 2.40
N PHE A 411 4.36 21.10 2.93
CA PHE A 411 5.06 21.80 4.01
C PHE A 411 6.55 22.05 3.70
N GLY A 412 7.01 21.74 2.49
CA GLY A 412 8.42 21.62 2.12
C GLY A 412 8.75 22.10 0.71
N ALA A 413 9.97 21.81 0.26
CA ALA A 413 10.35 22.04 -1.14
C ALA A 413 9.86 20.87 -2.00
N ASP A 414 9.27 21.17 -3.15
CA ASP A 414 8.86 20.20 -4.16
C ASP A 414 10.05 19.30 -4.58
N THR A 415 9.83 17.99 -4.52
CA THR A 415 10.80 16.94 -4.79
C THR A 415 10.16 15.86 -5.66
N PRO A 416 9.93 16.14 -6.95
CA PRO A 416 9.01 15.37 -7.79
C PRO A 416 9.50 13.96 -8.13
N THR A 417 10.65 13.51 -7.61
CA THR A 417 11.12 12.12 -7.69
C THR A 417 10.88 11.30 -6.42
N ARG A 418 10.45 11.93 -5.32
CA ARG A 418 10.05 11.21 -4.11
C ARG A 418 8.72 10.50 -4.35
N LEU A 419 8.55 9.37 -3.66
CA LEU A 419 7.30 8.63 -3.70
C LEU A 419 6.17 9.43 -3.06
N MET A 420 6.40 9.99 -1.87
CA MET A 420 5.35 10.61 -1.05
C MET A 420 4.96 12.04 -1.45
N ASP A 421 5.51 12.56 -2.54
CA ASP A 421 5.27 13.94 -3.01
C ASP A 421 3.93 14.04 -3.77
N ALA A 422 3.15 15.11 -3.56
CA ALA A 422 1.81 15.28 -4.13
C ALA A 422 1.84 15.48 -5.65
N ASP A 423 2.85 16.19 -6.15
CA ASP A 423 3.05 16.47 -7.58
C ASP A 423 3.57 15.23 -8.34
N ALA A 424 3.56 14.06 -7.69
CA ALA A 424 3.90 12.78 -8.29
C ALA A 424 3.00 12.36 -9.46
N VAL A 425 1.86 13.02 -9.65
CA VAL A 425 1.04 12.86 -10.86
C VAL A 425 1.57 13.61 -12.08
N ASN A 426 2.61 14.44 -11.93
CA ASN A 426 3.20 15.19 -13.03
C ASN A 426 4.01 14.27 -13.98
N PRO A 427 3.56 14.07 -15.23
CA PRO A 427 4.25 13.23 -16.21
C PRO A 427 5.61 13.78 -16.65
N THR A 428 5.99 15.01 -16.27
CA THR A 428 7.31 15.59 -16.54
C THR A 428 8.34 15.26 -15.46
N ALA A 429 7.95 14.59 -14.37
CA ALA A 429 8.88 14.05 -13.39
C ALA A 429 9.61 12.84 -14.00
N PHE A 430 10.66 13.11 -14.77
CA PHE A 430 11.45 12.08 -15.43
C PHE A 430 12.34 11.37 -14.40
N GLY A 431 11.88 10.24 -13.88
CA GLY A 431 12.72 9.38 -13.04
C GLY A 431 11.96 8.28 -12.31
N PRO A 432 12.68 7.28 -11.81
CA PRO A 432 12.14 6.29 -10.87
C PRO A 432 11.70 7.01 -9.57
N ARG A 433 10.54 6.61 -9.03
CA ARG A 433 10.11 7.09 -7.70
C ARG A 433 11.03 6.55 -6.62
N ARG A 434 11.32 7.34 -5.58
CA ARG A 434 12.28 6.97 -4.53
C ARG A 434 11.71 7.05 -3.12
N LEU A 435 12.27 6.23 -2.25
CA LEU A 435 12.10 6.28 -0.80
C LEU A 435 13.43 6.60 -0.13
N GLU A 436 13.41 7.51 0.81
CA GLU A 436 14.54 7.86 1.64
C GLU A 436 14.79 6.83 2.75
N LEU A 437 16.03 6.77 3.22
CA LEU A 437 16.41 5.99 4.40
C LEU A 437 15.54 6.32 5.63
N GLY A 438 15.23 7.62 5.81
CA GLY A 438 14.38 8.10 6.89
C GLY A 438 12.95 7.56 6.78
N GLU A 439 12.41 7.47 5.57
CA GLU A 439 11.09 6.91 5.28
C GLU A 439 11.08 5.40 5.52
N CYS A 440 12.07 4.66 5.03
CA CYS A 440 12.19 3.22 5.32
C CYS A 440 12.24 2.94 6.83
N ALA A 441 13.04 3.71 7.57
CA ALA A 441 13.12 3.57 9.02
C ALA A 441 11.81 3.98 9.71
N ARG A 442 11.11 5.00 9.20
CA ARG A 442 9.81 5.43 9.72
C ARG A 442 8.74 4.35 9.51
N ALA A 443 8.69 3.74 8.33
CA ALA A 443 7.74 2.66 8.03
C ALA A 443 7.86 1.53 9.07
N LEU A 444 9.07 1.08 9.38
CA LEU A 444 9.27 0.03 10.40
C LEU A 444 8.95 0.50 11.82
N ARG A 445 9.20 1.77 12.15
CA ARG A 445 8.83 2.31 13.47
C ARG A 445 7.33 2.42 13.68
N GLN A 446 6.56 2.78 12.64
CA GLN A 446 5.12 3.02 12.74
C GLN A 446 4.27 1.80 12.41
N SER A 447 4.80 0.89 11.60
CA SER A 447 4.06 -0.26 11.09
C SER A 447 4.72 -1.61 11.40
N GLY A 448 5.85 -1.64 12.11
CA GLY A 448 6.55 -2.88 12.47
C GLY A 448 5.79 -3.79 13.45
N ASP A 449 6.38 -4.94 13.75
CA ASP A 449 5.77 -6.05 14.50
C ASP A 449 5.40 -5.76 15.97
N THR A 450 5.90 -4.66 16.50
CA THR A 450 5.68 -4.20 17.88
C THR A 450 4.68 -3.05 17.98
N THR A 451 4.10 -2.63 16.85
CA THR A 451 3.17 -1.50 16.78
C THR A 451 1.71 -1.95 16.89
N PRO A 452 0.76 -1.06 17.25
CA PRO A 452 -0.66 -1.42 17.30
C PRO A 452 -1.26 -1.83 15.95
N SER A 453 -0.76 -1.28 14.84
CA SER A 453 -1.18 -1.65 13.49
C SER A 453 -0.54 -2.95 13.04
N ASN A 454 0.73 -3.18 13.38
CA ASN A 454 1.45 -4.43 13.08
C ASN A 454 1.33 -4.86 11.60
N LEU A 455 1.47 -3.89 10.68
CA LEU A 455 1.29 -4.11 9.25
C LEU A 455 2.52 -4.75 8.58
N LEU A 456 3.70 -4.68 9.20
CA LEU A 456 4.97 -5.15 8.66
C LEU A 456 5.60 -6.16 9.61
N LEU A 457 5.52 -7.43 9.23
CA LEU A 457 6.11 -8.53 9.98
C LEU A 457 7.49 -8.90 9.41
N PRO A 458 8.46 -9.29 10.25
CA PRO A 458 9.71 -9.90 9.79
C PRO A 458 9.41 -11.06 8.83
N TRP A 459 10.09 -11.06 7.69
CA TRP A 459 9.91 -12.07 6.66
C TRP A 459 11.23 -12.81 6.42
N PRO A 460 11.41 -14.00 7.03
CA PRO A 460 12.64 -14.76 6.93
C PRO A 460 13.02 -15.07 5.48
N LEU A 461 14.33 -15.18 5.24
CA LEU A 461 14.85 -15.60 3.95
C LEU A 461 14.60 -17.09 3.74
N ALA A 462 13.91 -17.44 2.65
CA ALA A 462 13.84 -18.82 2.20
C ALA A 462 15.23 -19.32 1.73
N PRO A 463 15.54 -20.63 1.89
CA PRO A 463 16.72 -21.25 1.29
C PRO A 463 16.73 -21.03 -0.23
N LEU A 464 17.92 -20.70 -0.77
CA LEU A 464 18.15 -20.48 -2.21
C LEU A 464 18.07 -21.75 -3.04
#